data_AF-A0A0T7BZV1-F1
#
_entry.id   AF-A0A0T7BZV1-F1
#
_cell.length_a   1.000
_cell.length_b   1.000
_cell.length_c   1.000
_cell.angle_alpha   90.00
_cell.angle_beta   90.00
_cell.angle_gamma   90.00
#
_symmetry.space_group_name_H-M   'P 1'
#
loop_
_entity.id
_entity.type
_entity.pdbx_description
1 polymer ?
#
loop_
_entity_poly.entity_id
_entity_poly.type
_entity_poly.pdbx_seq_one_letter_code
_entity_poly.pdbx_strand_id
1 'polypeptide(L)'
;MIPNGHFSWGEATKDGQRIPANKDISQNIIKVAMALEDVREFLGNKPIKIHSWYRPPSINRAVRGASHSRHLVGDAVDFSISGICPLSVYDRLTPWWKGGLGRSPNFTHLDLRGTRARWNY
;
A
#
# COMPACT_ATOMS: atom_id res chain seq x y z
N MET A 1 8.43 -10.65 -8.14
CA MET A 1 6.97 -10.70 -7.92
C MET A 1 6.26 -10.50 -9.25
N ILE A 2 6.43 -9.32 -9.87
CA ILE A 2 6.09 -9.05 -11.27
C ILE A 2 7.40 -9.03 -12.07
N PRO A 3 7.51 -9.71 -13.23
CA PRO A 3 8.68 -9.59 -14.10
C PRO A 3 8.93 -8.12 -14.48
N ASN A 4 10.17 -7.65 -14.33
CA ASN A 4 10.58 -6.26 -14.59
C ASN A 4 9.84 -5.19 -13.75
N GLY A 5 9.18 -5.58 -12.65
CA GLY A 5 8.55 -4.64 -11.71
C GLY A 5 9.54 -4.02 -10.71
N HIS A 6 9.12 -2.93 -10.09
CA HIS A 6 9.89 -2.16 -9.11
C HIS A 6 9.61 -2.55 -7.67
N PHE A 7 8.64 -3.44 -7.44
CA PHE A 7 8.22 -3.89 -6.11
C PHE A 7 8.56 -5.35 -5.85
N SER A 8 8.96 -5.63 -4.61
CA SER A 8 9.48 -6.93 -4.18
C SER A 8 8.63 -7.60 -3.11
N TRP A 9 8.83 -8.91 -2.95
CA TRP A 9 8.27 -9.63 -1.80
C TRP A 9 8.84 -9.14 -0.47
N GLY A 10 10.11 -8.69 -0.45
CA GLY A 10 10.74 -8.14 0.75
C GLY A 10 10.00 -6.91 1.26
N GLU A 11 9.67 -5.96 0.39
CA GLU A 11 8.88 -4.78 0.75
C GLU A 11 7.47 -5.16 1.22
N ALA A 12 6.83 -6.10 0.54
CA ALA A 12 5.47 -6.54 0.89
C ALA A 12 5.40 -7.26 2.25
N THR A 13 6.44 -8.00 2.60
CA THR A 13 6.45 -8.94 3.74
C THR A 13 7.44 -8.55 4.83
N LYS A 14 8.02 -7.34 4.77
CA LYS A 14 9.08 -6.90 5.69
C LYS A 14 10.23 -7.92 5.74
N ASP A 15 10.83 -8.16 4.57
CA ASP A 15 11.95 -9.08 4.36
C ASP A 15 11.65 -10.51 4.84
N GLY A 16 10.43 -10.98 4.58
CA GLY A 16 9.97 -12.32 4.95
C GLY A 16 9.50 -12.47 6.40
N GLN A 17 9.57 -11.43 7.23
CA GLN A 17 9.11 -11.49 8.63
C GLN A 17 7.58 -11.56 8.77
N ARG A 18 6.85 -11.17 7.72
CA ARG A 18 5.39 -11.14 7.67
C ARG A 18 4.90 -12.12 6.61
N ILE A 19 4.89 -13.40 6.96
CA ILE A 19 4.52 -14.49 6.05
C ILE A 19 3.00 -14.46 5.80
N PRO A 20 2.54 -14.36 4.54
CA PRO A 20 1.12 -14.47 4.18
C PRO A 20 0.52 -15.78 4.68
N ALA A 21 -0.60 -15.71 5.41
CA ALA A 21 -1.24 -16.89 5.98
C ALA A 21 -1.91 -17.81 4.96
N ASN A 22 -2.24 -17.30 3.77
CA ASN A 22 -2.87 -18.05 2.70
C ASN A 22 -2.56 -17.46 1.31
N LYS A 23 -2.99 -18.19 0.28
CA LYS A 23 -2.79 -17.81 -1.13
C LYS A 23 -3.52 -16.51 -1.50
N ASP A 24 -4.69 -16.24 -0.93
CA ASP A 24 -5.47 -15.04 -1.26
C ASP A 24 -4.73 -13.76 -0.86
N ILE A 25 -4.08 -13.75 0.30
CA ILE A 25 -3.22 -12.64 0.74
C ILE A 25 -2.07 -12.45 -0.25
N SER A 26 -1.44 -13.54 -0.68
CA SER A 26 -0.34 -13.51 -1.66
C SER A 26 -0.80 -12.95 -3.01
N GLN A 27 -2.00 -13.31 -3.46
CA GLN A 27 -2.60 -12.78 -4.68
C GLN A 27 -2.95 -11.30 -4.56
N ASN A 28 -3.45 -10.86 -3.40
CA ASN A 28 -3.74 -9.45 -3.14
C ASN A 28 -2.46 -8.61 -3.12
N ILE A 29 -1.37 -9.13 -2.57
CA ILE A 29 -0.05 -8.50 -2.66
C ILE A 29 0.35 -8.33 -4.13
N ILE A 30 0.21 -9.35 -4.98
CA ILE A 30 0.53 -9.21 -6.41
C ILE A 30 -0.34 -8.12 -7.07
N LYS A 31 -1.65 -8.06 -6.75
CA LYS A 31 -2.55 -7.02 -7.29
C LYS A 31 -2.13 -5.61 -6.83
N VAL A 32 -1.73 -5.44 -5.57
CA VAL A 32 -1.23 -4.14 -5.08
C VAL A 32 0.09 -3.78 -5.76
N ALA A 33 0.96 -4.75 -6.05
CA ALA A 33 2.19 -4.49 -6.80
C ALA A 33 1.88 -3.96 -8.21
N MET A 34 0.90 -4.55 -8.91
CA MET A 34 0.46 -4.07 -10.23
C MET A 34 -0.07 -2.64 -10.13
N ALA A 35 -0.95 -2.38 -9.16
CA ALA A 35 -1.48 -1.05 -8.89
C ALA A 35 -0.39 -0.02 -8.56
N LEU A 36 0.67 -0.42 -7.84
CA LEU A 36 1.77 0.47 -7.51
C LEU A 36 2.61 0.83 -8.74
N GLU A 37 2.69 -0.01 -9.77
CA GLU A 37 3.32 0.36 -11.04
C GLU A 37 2.53 1.49 -11.72
N ASP A 38 1.20 1.38 -11.78
CA ASP A 38 0.31 2.42 -12.31
C ASP A 38 0.45 3.73 -11.52
N VAL A 39 0.49 3.64 -10.18
CA VAL A 39 0.72 4.80 -9.28
C VAL A 39 2.09 5.43 -9.54
N ARG A 40 3.13 4.61 -9.71
CA ARG A 40 4.50 5.07 -9.98
C ARG A 40 4.55 5.82 -11.31
N GLU A 41 3.90 5.30 -12.35
CA GLU A 41 3.80 5.96 -13.66
C GLU A 41 3.03 7.28 -13.56
N PHE A 42 1.84 7.26 -12.95
CA PHE A 42 1.00 8.44 -12.75
C PHE A 42 1.73 9.57 -12.00
N LEU A 43 2.62 9.22 -11.07
CA LEU A 43 3.40 10.18 -10.28
C LEU A 43 4.76 10.54 -10.91
N GLY A 44 4.95 10.20 -12.19
CA GLY A 44 6.10 10.62 -12.99
C GLY A 44 7.30 9.70 -12.89
N ASN A 45 7.08 8.39 -12.76
CA ASN A 45 8.11 7.34 -12.71
C ASN A 45 9.15 7.54 -11.59
N LYS A 46 8.75 8.15 -10.47
CA LYS A 46 9.63 8.34 -9.30
C LYS A 46 9.64 7.09 -8.42
N PRO A 47 10.78 6.75 -7.78
CA PRO A 47 10.84 5.65 -6.82
C PRO A 47 9.84 5.83 -5.68
N ILE A 48 9.04 4.79 -5.43
CA ILE A 48 8.10 4.70 -4.32
C ILE A 48 8.79 3.98 -3.17
N LYS A 49 8.84 4.61 -1.99
CA LYS A 49 9.35 4.00 -0.76
C LYS A 49 8.20 3.38 0.03
N ILE A 50 8.23 2.07 0.22
CA ILE A 50 7.25 1.31 0.99
C ILE A 50 7.58 1.38 2.49
N HIS A 51 6.59 1.77 3.31
CA HIS A 51 6.70 1.78 4.77
C HIS A 51 6.07 0.55 5.41
N SER A 52 4.88 0.17 4.91
CA SER A 52 4.18 -1.03 5.36
C SER A 52 3.22 -1.51 4.29
N TRP A 53 3.11 -2.84 4.17
CA TRP A 53 2.17 -3.46 3.24
C TRP A 53 1.39 -4.55 3.98
N TYR A 54 1.67 -5.84 3.79
CA TYR A 54 0.99 -6.86 4.55
C TYR A 54 1.32 -6.73 6.05
N ARG A 55 0.30 -6.89 6.90
CA ARG A 55 0.43 -6.95 8.36
C ARG A 55 -0.29 -8.21 8.88
N PRO A 56 0.42 -9.17 9.48
CA PRO A 56 -0.21 -10.25 10.23
C PRO A 56 -1.05 -9.68 11.38
N PRO A 57 -2.06 -10.43 11.88
CA PRO A 57 -2.95 -9.94 12.94
C PRO A 57 -2.23 -9.41 14.19
N SER A 58 -1.13 -10.07 14.60
CA SER A 58 -0.29 -9.64 15.73
C SER A 58 0.34 -8.26 15.49
N ILE A 59 0.92 -8.05 14.30
CA ILE A 59 1.53 -6.79 13.90
C ILE A 59 0.48 -5.69 13.78
N ASN A 60 -0.68 -5.98 13.17
CA ASN A 60 -1.77 -5.00 13.05
C ASN A 60 -2.25 -4.54 14.43
N ARG A 61 -2.41 -5.45 15.40
CA ARG A 61 -2.75 -5.09 16.79
C ARG A 61 -1.66 -4.28 17.47
N ALA A 62 -0.39 -4.67 17.32
CA ALA A 62 0.74 -3.97 17.94
C ALA A 62 0.82 -2.49 17.51
N VAL A 63 0.48 -2.20 16.26
CA VAL A 63 0.43 -0.82 15.73
C VAL A 63 -0.95 -0.15 15.92
N ARG A 64 -1.85 -0.75 16.71
CA ARG A 64 -3.22 -0.27 16.95
C ARG A 64 -4.03 -0.06 15.66
N GLY A 65 -3.78 -0.88 14.65
CA GLY A 65 -4.51 -0.86 13.39
C GLY A 65 -5.96 -1.27 13.56
N ALA A 66 -6.83 -0.78 12.66
CA ALA A 66 -8.25 -1.12 12.65
C ALA A 66 -8.49 -2.64 12.57
N SER A 67 -9.59 -3.11 13.18
CA SER A 67 -9.98 -4.53 13.19
C SER A 67 -10.21 -5.09 11.78
N HIS A 68 -10.74 -4.27 10.87
CA HIS A 68 -10.96 -4.61 9.45
C HIS A 68 -9.93 -3.93 8.52
N SER A 69 -8.71 -3.75 9.01
CA SER A 69 -7.61 -3.17 8.23
C SER A 69 -7.34 -3.94 6.95
N ARG A 70 -7.26 -3.23 5.83
CA ARG A 70 -6.92 -3.78 4.51
C ARG A 70 -5.50 -4.37 4.45
N HIS A 71 -4.59 -3.91 5.32
CA HIS A 71 -3.27 -4.53 5.48
C HIS A 71 -3.33 -6.00 5.94
N LEU A 72 -4.39 -6.41 6.65
CA LEU A 72 -4.58 -7.80 7.11
C LEU A 72 -4.81 -8.78 5.96
N VAL A 73 -5.34 -8.30 4.84
CA VAL A 73 -5.67 -9.14 3.67
C VAL A 73 -4.71 -8.91 2.50
N GLY A 74 -3.64 -8.14 2.72
CA GLY A 74 -2.57 -7.92 1.74
C GLY A 74 -2.90 -6.91 0.63
N ASP A 75 -4.06 -6.25 0.69
CA ASP A 75 -4.54 -5.37 -0.38
C ASP A 75 -4.37 -3.87 -0.07
N ALA A 76 -3.51 -3.53 0.90
CA ALA A 76 -3.18 -2.16 1.26
C ALA A 76 -1.68 -1.91 1.43
N VAL A 77 -1.28 -0.67 1.20
CA VAL A 77 0.10 -0.21 1.28
C VAL A 77 0.19 1.23 1.78
N ASP A 78 1.14 1.47 2.67
CA ASP A 78 1.58 2.78 3.12
C ASP A 78 2.92 3.11 2.45
N PHE A 79 2.99 4.22 1.75
CA PHE A 79 4.18 4.59 1.00
C PHE A 79 4.46 6.10 1.01
N SER A 80 5.62 6.48 0.51
CA SER A 80 6.02 7.86 0.26
C SER A 80 6.85 7.95 -1.02
N ILE A 81 7.01 9.16 -1.55
CA ILE A 81 7.83 9.43 -2.73
C ILE A 81 8.88 10.46 -2.35
N SER A 82 10.14 10.18 -2.66
CA SER A 82 11.23 11.11 -2.37
C SER A 82 11.00 12.45 -3.08
N GLY A 83 11.13 13.54 -2.32
CA GLY A 83 10.93 14.91 -2.83
C GLY A 83 9.48 15.32 -3.06
N ILE A 84 8.49 14.49 -2.67
CA ILE A 84 7.07 14.86 -2.72
C ILE A 84 6.44 14.65 -1.35
N CYS A 85 5.83 15.70 -0.80
CA CYS A 85 5.08 15.62 0.45
C CYS A 85 3.95 14.56 0.34
N PRO A 86 3.79 13.65 1.33
CA PRO A 86 2.71 12.67 1.31
C PRO A 86 1.30 13.25 1.17
N LEU A 87 1.08 14.47 1.69
CA LEU A 87 -0.18 15.18 1.51
C LEU A 87 -0.41 15.54 0.02
N SER A 88 0.63 15.98 -0.67
CA SER A 88 0.55 16.26 -2.11
C SER A 88 0.38 14.99 -2.95
N VAL A 89 0.98 13.86 -2.53
CA VAL A 89 0.73 12.55 -3.18
C VAL A 89 -0.74 12.16 -3.04
N TYR A 90 -1.30 12.28 -1.83
CA TYR A 90 -2.72 12.03 -1.58
C TYR A 90 -3.63 12.90 -2.44
N ASP A 91 -3.34 14.21 -2.52
CA ASP A 91 -4.16 15.15 -3.31
C ASP A 91 -4.13 14.81 -4.81
N ARG A 92 -2.96 14.46 -5.36
CA ARG A 92 -2.80 14.03 -6.76
C ARG A 92 -3.52 12.73 -7.07
N LEU A 93 -3.47 11.76 -6.17
CA LEU A 93 -4.15 10.47 -6.35
C LEU A 93 -5.64 10.54 -6.11
N THR A 94 -6.13 11.52 -5.34
CA THR A 94 -7.54 11.62 -4.97
C THR A 94 -8.51 11.60 -6.16
N PRO A 95 -8.35 12.37 -7.25
CA PRO A 95 -9.27 12.30 -8.39
C PRO A 95 -9.14 11.00 -9.21
N TRP A 96 -7.93 10.45 -9.31
CA TRP A 96 -7.61 9.33 -10.19
C TRP A 96 -7.92 7.96 -9.55
N TRP A 97 -7.50 7.75 -8.30
CA TRP A 97 -7.58 6.46 -7.62
C TRP A 97 -9.03 6.08 -7.26
N LYS A 98 -9.43 4.85 -7.59
CA LYS A 98 -10.79 4.36 -7.36
C LYS A 98 -10.98 3.59 -6.05
N GLY A 99 -9.90 3.08 -5.45
CA GLY A 99 -9.94 2.39 -4.16
C GLY A 99 -9.87 3.34 -2.96
N GLY A 100 -9.41 2.82 -1.81
CA GLY A 100 -9.19 3.61 -0.60
C GLY A 100 -7.92 4.46 -0.69
N LEU A 101 -7.99 5.70 -0.20
CA LEU A 101 -6.81 6.51 0.14
C LEU A 101 -6.93 7.07 1.55
N GLY A 102 -5.86 6.99 2.32
CA GLY A 102 -5.75 7.64 3.63
C GLY A 102 -4.70 8.74 3.61
N ARG A 103 -5.07 9.90 4.14
CA ARG A 103 -4.25 11.11 4.21
C ARG A 103 -3.46 11.13 5.53
N SER A 104 -2.13 11.21 5.45
CA SER A 104 -1.24 11.33 6.60
C SER A 104 -0.06 12.24 6.24
N PRO A 105 0.51 13.01 7.19
CA PRO A 105 1.71 13.80 6.94
C PRO A 105 2.96 12.93 6.70
N ASN A 106 2.94 11.67 7.14
CA ASN A 106 4.11 10.79 7.12
C ASN A 106 4.12 9.82 5.92
N PHE A 107 2.95 9.47 5.41
CA PHE A 107 2.77 8.51 4.31
C PHE A 107 1.43 8.73 3.60
N THR A 108 1.26 8.13 2.43
CA THR A 108 -0.04 7.96 1.79
C THR A 108 -0.44 6.50 1.92
N HIS A 109 -1.64 6.25 2.44
CA HIS A 109 -2.25 4.92 2.42
C HIS A 109 -3.00 4.74 1.10
N LEU A 110 -2.89 3.55 0.51
CA LEU A 110 -3.67 3.12 -0.64
C LEU A 110 -4.17 1.68 -0.44
N ASP A 111 -5.41 1.39 -0.82
CA ASP A 111 -5.91 0.01 -0.87
C ASP A 111 -6.89 -0.26 -2.03
N LEU A 112 -7.11 -1.56 -2.30
CA LEU A 112 -7.91 -2.08 -3.39
C LEU A 112 -9.32 -2.54 -2.97
N ARG A 113 -9.94 -1.88 -1.97
CA ARG A 113 -11.24 -2.26 -1.39
C ARG A 113 -12.46 -2.32 -2.34
N GLY A 114 -12.26 -2.10 -3.64
CA GLY A 114 -13.30 -2.16 -4.68
C GLY A 114 -14.18 -0.91 -4.78
N THR A 115 -14.18 -0.04 -3.77
CA THR A 115 -14.95 1.21 -3.75
C THR A 115 -14.10 2.39 -3.29
N ARG A 116 -14.50 3.60 -3.70
CA ARG A 116 -13.82 4.83 -3.34
C ARG A 116 -14.03 5.13 -1.85
N ALA A 117 -12.94 5.30 -1.12
CA ALA A 117 -12.97 5.76 0.28
C ALA A 117 -11.84 6.75 0.56
N ARG A 118 -12.09 7.77 1.39
CA ARG A 118 -11.14 8.82 1.76
C ARG A 118 -11.23 9.09 3.26
N TRP A 119 -10.10 9.15 3.94
CA TRP A 119 -10.05 9.45 5.38
C TRP A 119 -8.72 10.11 5.76
N ASN A 120 -8.67 10.66 6.97
CA ASN A 120 -7.47 11.22 7.57
C ASN A 120 -6.99 10.30 8.71
N TYR A 121 -5.69 10.17 8.86
CA TYR A 121 -5.04 9.53 10.01
C TYR A 121 -4.78 10.52 11.15
#